data_AF-A0A7S1IZI8-F1
#
_entry.id   AF-A0A7S1IZI8-F1
#
_cell.length_a   1.000
_cell.length_b   1.000
_cell.length_c   1.000
_cell.angle_alpha   90.00
_cell.angle_beta   90.00
_cell.angle_gamma   90.00
#
_symmetry.space_group_name_H-M   'P 1'
#
loop_
_entity.id
_entity.type
_entity.pdbx_description
1 polymer ?
#
loop_
_entity_poly.entity_id
_entity_poly.type
_entity_poly.pdbx_seq_one_letter_code
_entity_poly.pdbx_strand_id
1 'polypeptide(L)'
;PDVMQKVTVQGLANIVWAFANLGCCHRPMLEALAQHAASPGLMEQFSAQAISMTAWAYATLNVKDCDLLQALAQRAMEPKVLESFTLLGVANFASAMVHFGSQTPELMDALAARALEPGVLPRATPSPVLICKIATAYRLAGHRHDALLQALVHQAEGQASSFTKPEAQDLELALESLGMSEMGRGWNAVWQMPWSVGS
;
A
#
# COMPACT_ATOMS: atom_id res chain seq x y z
N PRO A 1 -0.23 13.84 31.46
CA PRO A 1 -1.56 13.98 30.82
C PRO A 1 -1.61 14.96 29.64
N ASP A 2 -0.79 16.03 29.62
CA ASP A 2 -0.95 17.20 28.73
C ASP A 2 -0.21 17.13 27.36
N VAL A 3 0.72 16.18 27.17
CA VAL A 3 1.53 16.12 25.95
C VAL A 3 0.79 15.43 24.79
N MET A 4 0.11 14.31 25.06
CA MET A 4 -0.55 13.53 24.00
C MET A 4 -1.69 14.31 23.33
N GLN A 5 -2.45 15.08 24.10
CA GLN A 5 -3.54 15.92 23.57
C GLN A 5 -3.07 17.02 22.61
N LYS A 6 -1.79 17.41 22.65
CA LYS A 6 -1.19 18.40 21.74
C LYS A 6 -0.60 17.75 20.49
N VAL A 7 -0.55 16.42 20.41
CA VAL A 7 -0.06 15.71 19.23
C VAL A 7 -1.11 15.81 18.12
N THR A 8 -0.76 16.53 17.06
CA THR A 8 -1.58 16.64 15.84
C THR A 8 -1.45 15.37 14.98
N VAL A 9 -2.33 15.21 13.99
CA VAL A 9 -2.23 14.11 13.00
C VAL A 9 -0.87 14.08 12.32
N GLN A 10 -0.36 15.24 11.88
CA GLN A 10 0.96 15.32 11.25
C GLN A 10 2.08 14.97 12.24
N GLY A 11 1.98 15.45 13.48
CA GLY A 11 2.93 15.12 14.53
C GLY A 11 2.97 13.61 14.80
N LEU A 12 1.79 12.99 14.90
CA LEU A 12 1.66 11.55 15.09
C LEU A 12 2.27 10.78 13.93
N ALA A 13 1.89 11.09 12.69
CA ALA A 13 2.40 10.43 11.49
C ALA A 13 3.93 10.53 11.40
N ASN A 14 4.49 11.70 11.71
CA ASN A 14 5.95 11.90 11.71
C ASN A 14 6.64 11.10 12.82
N ILE A 15 6.06 11.05 14.03
CA ILE A 15 6.60 10.27 15.15
C ILE A 15 6.63 8.79 14.79
N VAL A 16 5.51 8.21 14.37
CA VAL A 16 5.45 6.76 14.08
C VAL A 16 6.32 6.42 12.88
N TRP A 17 6.38 7.28 11.85
CA TRP A 17 7.29 7.12 10.72
C TRP A 17 8.77 7.14 11.16
N ALA A 18 9.16 8.06 12.03
CA ALA A 18 10.54 8.12 12.54
C ALA A 18 10.90 6.86 13.34
N PHE A 19 9.98 6.38 14.19
CA PHE A 19 10.18 5.16 14.97
C PHE A 19 10.35 3.95 14.05
N ALA A 20 9.52 3.84 13.01
CA ALA A 20 9.63 2.78 12.00
C ALA A 20 10.97 2.80 11.27
N ASN A 21 11.44 3.97 10.82
CA ASN A 21 12.73 4.09 10.14
C ASN A 21 13.93 3.78 11.04
N LEU A 22 13.83 4.09 12.33
CA LEU A 22 14.87 3.79 13.32
C LEU A 22 14.80 2.35 13.87
N GLY A 23 13.77 1.58 13.51
CA GLY A 23 13.51 0.26 14.10
C GLY A 23 13.21 0.31 15.61
N CYS A 24 12.82 1.47 16.14
CA CYS A 24 12.56 1.67 17.55
C CYS A 24 11.13 1.23 17.91
N CYS A 25 10.97 0.03 18.45
CA CYS A 25 9.68 -0.48 18.91
C CYS A 25 9.44 -0.18 20.41
N HIS A 26 8.97 1.03 20.72
CA HIS A 26 8.54 1.38 22.09
C HIS A 26 7.02 1.16 22.26
N ARG A 27 6.63 -0.10 22.54
CA ARG A 27 5.22 -0.53 22.57
C ARG A 27 4.28 0.39 23.39
N PRO A 28 4.58 0.79 24.65
CA PRO A 28 3.66 1.63 25.42
C PRO A 28 3.40 3.00 24.79
N MET A 29 4.37 3.53 24.04
CA MET A 29 4.23 4.82 23.36
C MET A 29 3.40 4.65 22.08
N LEU A 30 3.62 3.56 21.34
CA LEU A 30 2.81 3.22 20.17
C LEU A 30 1.36 2.95 20.56
N GLU A 31 1.10 2.22 21.64
CA GLU A 31 -0.26 2.00 22.16
C GLU A 31 -0.94 3.33 22.54
N ALA A 32 -0.23 4.23 23.23
CA ALA A 32 -0.78 5.55 23.57
C ALA A 32 -1.04 6.42 22.33
N LEU A 33 -0.17 6.35 21.31
CA LEU A 33 -0.39 7.03 20.03
C LEU A 33 -1.57 6.41 19.26
N ALA A 34 -1.74 5.09 19.28
CA ALA A 34 -2.86 4.41 18.65
C ALA A 34 -4.19 4.83 19.26
N GLN A 35 -4.28 4.84 20.59
CA GLN A 35 -5.46 5.31 21.32
C GLN A 35 -5.79 6.77 21.00
N HIS A 36 -4.77 7.64 20.94
CA HIS A 36 -4.97 9.06 20.59
C HIS A 36 -5.41 9.23 19.12
N ALA A 37 -4.80 8.50 18.19
CA ALA A 37 -5.18 8.46 16.78
C ALA A 37 -6.61 7.99 16.56
N ALA A 38 -7.04 6.94 17.26
CA ALA A 38 -8.38 6.37 17.16
C ALA A 38 -9.48 7.24 17.81
N SER A 39 -9.12 8.32 18.51
CA SER A 39 -10.12 9.23 19.08
C SER A 39 -10.93 9.93 17.97
N PRO A 40 -12.27 10.05 18.10
CA PRO A 40 -13.13 10.56 17.03
C PRO A 40 -12.69 11.91 16.46
N GLY A 41 -12.39 12.88 17.33
CA GLY A 41 -12.01 14.23 16.89
C GLY A 41 -10.66 14.30 16.17
N LEU A 42 -9.73 13.38 16.45
CA LEU A 42 -8.45 13.35 15.74
C LEU A 42 -8.53 12.53 14.46
N MET A 43 -9.21 11.37 14.47
CA MET A 43 -9.38 10.50 13.31
C MET A 43 -10.06 11.23 12.13
N GLU A 44 -11.04 12.11 12.41
CA GLU A 44 -11.69 12.95 11.38
C GLU A 44 -10.71 13.88 10.64
N GLN A 45 -9.56 14.18 11.24
CA GLN A 45 -8.53 15.03 10.63
C GLN A 45 -7.50 14.23 9.81
N PHE A 46 -7.57 12.89 9.81
CA PHE A 46 -6.65 12.07 9.04
C PHE A 46 -6.89 12.24 7.54
N SER A 47 -5.84 12.60 6.82
CA SER A 47 -5.76 12.58 5.35
C SER A 47 -5.31 11.20 4.85
N ALA A 48 -5.49 10.91 3.56
CA ALA A 48 -5.00 9.67 2.94
C ALA A 48 -3.50 9.43 3.17
N GLN A 49 -2.69 10.49 3.13
CA GLN A 49 -1.27 10.40 3.44
C GLN A 49 -1.03 9.99 4.89
N ALA A 50 -1.69 10.64 5.86
CA ALA A 50 -1.55 10.30 7.27
C ALA A 50 -2.01 8.87 7.56
N ILE A 51 -3.09 8.42 6.93
CA ILE A 51 -3.61 7.04 7.05
C ILE A 51 -2.57 6.04 6.56
N SER A 52 -2.14 6.18 5.30
CA SER A 52 -1.21 5.23 4.69
C SER A 52 0.16 5.21 5.40
N MET A 53 0.67 6.37 5.83
CA MET A 53 1.92 6.45 6.59
C MET A 53 1.81 5.82 7.97
N THR A 54 0.72 6.10 8.69
CA THR A 54 0.50 5.54 10.04
C THR A 54 0.37 4.02 9.95
N ALA A 55 -0.49 3.50 9.08
CA ALA A 55 -0.64 2.06 8.89
C ALA A 55 0.68 1.37 8.49
N TRP A 56 1.43 1.97 7.54
CA TRP A 56 2.73 1.46 7.13
C TRP A 56 3.75 1.43 8.28
N ALA A 57 3.79 2.47 9.13
CA ALA A 57 4.71 2.52 10.25
C ALA A 57 4.41 1.42 11.28
N TYR A 58 3.14 1.19 11.59
CA TYR A 58 2.73 0.10 12.49
C TYR A 58 3.06 -1.27 11.91
N ALA A 59 2.84 -1.48 10.61
CA ALA A 59 3.22 -2.72 9.91
C ALA A 59 4.75 -2.94 9.95
N THR A 60 5.54 -1.90 9.67
CA THR A 60 7.01 -1.94 9.73
C THR A 60 7.53 -2.27 11.12
N LEU A 61 6.90 -1.73 12.17
CA LEU A 61 7.23 -2.02 13.56
C LEU A 61 6.63 -3.34 14.08
N ASN A 62 5.81 -4.01 13.26
CA ASN A 62 5.05 -5.21 13.58
C ASN A 62 4.23 -5.08 14.88
N VAL A 63 3.55 -3.95 15.04
CA VAL A 63 2.63 -3.66 16.15
C VAL A 63 1.22 -3.59 15.62
N LYS A 64 0.37 -4.54 16.01
CA LYS A 64 -1.04 -4.57 15.63
C LYS A 64 -1.88 -3.90 16.71
N ASP A 65 -2.63 -2.88 16.33
CA ASP A 65 -3.68 -2.26 17.14
C ASP A 65 -4.99 -2.32 16.35
N CYS A 66 -5.94 -3.14 16.80
CA CYS A 66 -7.15 -3.42 16.03
C CYS A 66 -8.06 -2.19 15.93
N ASP A 67 -8.18 -1.40 17.00
CA ASP A 67 -9.05 -0.23 17.04
C ASP A 67 -8.53 0.86 16.09
N LEU A 68 -7.22 1.10 16.09
CA LEU A 68 -6.57 1.99 15.14
C LEU A 68 -6.78 1.51 13.70
N LEU A 69 -6.50 0.24 13.40
CA LEU A 69 -6.62 -0.29 12.04
C LEU A 69 -8.06 -0.21 11.52
N GLN A 70 -9.04 -0.50 12.38
CA GLN A 70 -10.46 -0.36 12.04
C GLN A 70 -10.84 1.10 11.78
N ALA A 71 -10.41 2.02 12.65
CA ALA A 71 -10.69 3.44 12.49
C ALA A 71 -10.05 4.01 11.21
N LEU A 72 -8.80 3.63 10.90
CA LEU A 72 -8.11 4.00 9.67
C LEU A 72 -8.83 3.45 8.43
N ALA A 73 -9.30 2.20 8.46
CA ALA A 73 -10.05 1.59 7.35
C ALA A 73 -11.39 2.32 7.12
N GLN A 74 -12.15 2.61 8.18
CA GLN A 74 -13.38 3.37 8.09
C GLN A 74 -13.15 4.77 7.52
N ARG A 75 -12.14 5.47 8.04
CA ARG A 75 -11.77 6.81 7.56
C ARG A 75 -11.31 6.79 6.10
N ALA A 76 -10.57 5.78 5.68
CA ALA A 76 -10.09 5.64 4.30
C ALA A 76 -11.24 5.43 3.30
N MET A 77 -12.35 4.83 3.73
CA MET A 77 -13.53 4.57 2.90
C MET A 77 -14.42 5.82 2.71
N GLU A 78 -14.15 6.92 3.41
CA GLU A 78 -14.86 8.16 3.16
C GLU A 78 -14.50 8.72 1.78
N PRO A 79 -15.48 9.12 0.93
CA PRO A 79 -15.22 9.51 -0.46
C PRO A 79 -14.13 10.58 -0.60
N LYS A 80 -14.21 11.65 0.20
CA LYS A 80 -13.23 12.76 0.17
C LYS A 80 -11.81 12.31 0.51
N VAL A 81 -11.67 11.30 1.37
CA VAL A 81 -10.37 10.76 1.78
C VAL A 81 -9.87 9.80 0.71
N LEU A 82 -10.72 8.88 0.27
CA LEU A 82 -10.41 7.90 -0.76
C LEU A 82 -9.89 8.58 -2.04
N GLU A 83 -10.56 9.62 -2.51
CA GLU A 83 -10.20 10.42 -3.69
C GLU A 83 -8.83 11.13 -3.55
N SER A 84 -8.33 11.29 -2.33
CA SER A 84 -7.03 11.94 -2.08
C SER A 84 -5.86 10.97 -1.99
N PHE A 85 -6.10 9.65 -2.04
CA PHE A 85 -5.02 8.67 -2.07
C PHE A 85 -4.19 8.78 -3.36
N THR A 86 -2.88 8.85 -3.17
CA THR A 86 -1.90 8.63 -4.23
C THR A 86 -1.71 7.14 -4.45
N LEU A 87 -1.11 6.76 -5.59
CA LEU A 87 -0.79 5.36 -5.87
C LEU A 87 0.14 4.73 -4.82
N LEU A 88 1.12 5.49 -4.31
CA LEU A 88 1.95 5.06 -3.18
C LEU A 88 1.14 4.90 -1.89
N GLY A 89 0.19 5.81 -1.63
CA GLY A 89 -0.72 5.71 -0.50
C GLY A 89 -1.56 4.44 -0.56
N VAL A 90 -2.11 4.12 -1.73
CA VAL A 90 -2.84 2.86 -1.99
C VAL A 90 -1.94 1.65 -1.67
N ALA A 91 -0.73 1.62 -2.23
CA ALA A 91 0.19 0.51 -2.03
C ALA A 91 0.58 0.32 -0.56
N ASN A 92 0.90 1.41 0.14
CA ASN A 92 1.28 1.40 1.55
C ASN A 92 0.13 0.93 2.44
N PHE A 93 -1.07 1.48 2.22
CA PHE A 93 -2.21 1.16 3.04
C PHE A 93 -2.69 -0.27 2.81
N ALA A 94 -2.85 -0.70 1.55
CA ALA A 94 -3.22 -2.08 1.22
C ALA A 94 -2.24 -3.08 1.82
N SER A 95 -0.93 -2.86 1.65
CA SER A 95 0.11 -3.74 2.21
C SER A 95 0.03 -3.83 3.74
N ALA A 96 -0.19 -2.71 4.42
CA ALA A 96 -0.30 -2.69 5.87
C ALA A 96 -1.54 -3.44 6.38
N MET A 97 -2.69 -3.23 5.74
CA MET A 97 -3.93 -3.92 6.10
C MET A 97 -3.80 -5.43 5.89
N VAL A 98 -3.17 -5.84 4.79
CA VAL A 98 -2.87 -7.25 4.47
C VAL A 98 -1.88 -7.88 5.45
N HIS A 99 -0.81 -7.17 5.82
CA HIS A 99 0.18 -7.62 6.80
C HIS A 99 -0.47 -8.02 8.13
N PHE A 100 -1.51 -7.28 8.55
CA PHE A 100 -2.24 -7.56 9.79
C PHE A 100 -3.45 -8.47 9.63
N GLY A 101 -3.81 -8.89 8.41
CA GLY A 101 -5.04 -9.63 8.15
C GLY A 101 -6.31 -8.82 8.44
N SER A 102 -6.23 -7.49 8.33
CA SER A 102 -7.31 -6.54 8.62
C SER A 102 -7.95 -5.96 7.34
N GLN A 103 -7.52 -6.41 6.16
CA GLN A 103 -8.14 -6.08 4.89
C GLN A 103 -9.54 -6.70 4.76
N THR A 104 -10.46 -6.00 4.10
CA THR A 104 -11.75 -6.55 3.65
C THR A 104 -11.82 -6.48 2.12
N PRO A 105 -12.62 -7.34 1.45
CA PRO A 105 -12.82 -7.27 0.00
C PRO A 105 -13.26 -5.87 -0.46
N GLU A 106 -14.16 -5.23 0.30
CA GLU A 106 -14.68 -3.89 -0.03
C GLU A 106 -13.59 -2.82 0.04
N LEU A 107 -12.69 -2.91 1.02
CA LEU A 107 -11.54 -2.02 1.13
C LEU A 107 -10.59 -2.22 -0.05
N MET A 108 -10.31 -3.47 -0.41
CA MET A 108 -9.43 -3.79 -1.53
C MET A 108 -10.05 -3.31 -2.86
N ASP A 109 -11.35 -3.51 -3.07
CA ASP A 109 -12.07 -3.00 -4.25
C ASP A 109 -12.07 -1.47 -4.32
N ALA A 110 -12.28 -0.78 -3.19
CA ALA A 110 -12.25 0.68 -3.15
C ALA A 110 -10.85 1.24 -3.47
N LEU A 111 -9.80 0.61 -2.94
CA LEU A 111 -8.41 0.98 -3.25
C LEU A 111 -8.05 0.68 -4.71
N ALA A 112 -8.57 -0.40 -5.29
CA ALA A 112 -8.39 -0.74 -6.71
C ALA A 112 -9.07 0.28 -7.61
N ALA A 113 -10.34 0.60 -7.31
CA ALA A 113 -11.10 1.62 -8.03
C ALA A 113 -10.37 2.97 -8.00
N ARG A 114 -9.85 3.36 -6.83
CA ARG A 114 -9.06 4.57 -6.69
C ARG A 114 -7.79 4.56 -7.53
N ALA A 115 -7.05 3.45 -7.54
CA ALA A 115 -5.85 3.31 -8.36
C ALA A 115 -6.17 3.41 -9.86
N LEU A 116 -7.31 2.89 -10.30
CA LEU A 116 -7.76 2.89 -11.69
C LEU A 116 -8.25 4.24 -12.22
N GLU A 117 -8.41 5.24 -11.35
CA GLU A 117 -8.79 6.56 -11.81
C GLU A 117 -7.75 7.17 -12.78
N PRO A 118 -8.18 7.87 -13.85
CA PRO A 118 -7.29 8.29 -14.93
C PRO A 118 -6.05 9.09 -14.49
N GLY A 119 -6.13 9.83 -13.38
CA GLY A 119 -5.03 10.63 -12.83
C GLY A 119 -4.08 9.88 -11.89
N VAL A 120 -4.32 8.59 -11.60
CA VAL A 120 -3.61 7.86 -10.54
C VAL A 120 -2.68 6.79 -11.09
N LEU A 121 -3.20 5.74 -11.73
CA LEU A 121 -2.38 4.71 -12.38
C LEU A 121 -2.28 4.91 -13.91
N PRO A 122 -3.38 5.08 -14.67
CA PRO A 122 -3.33 5.00 -16.14
C PRO A 122 -2.45 6.07 -16.80
N ARG A 123 -2.32 7.26 -16.19
CA ARG A 123 -1.47 8.36 -16.67
C ARG A 123 -0.20 8.57 -15.84
N ALA A 124 0.03 7.75 -14.83
CA ALA A 124 1.27 7.81 -14.06
C ALA A 124 2.37 7.00 -14.77
N THR A 125 3.60 7.23 -14.34
CA THR A 125 4.77 6.40 -14.67
C THR A 125 5.33 5.83 -13.36
N PRO A 126 4.62 4.89 -12.72
CA PRO A 126 5.05 4.33 -11.45
C PRO A 126 6.34 3.53 -11.61
N SER A 127 7.20 3.53 -10.60
CA SER A 127 8.39 2.68 -10.62
C SER A 127 8.02 1.18 -10.60
N PRO A 128 8.88 0.30 -11.13
CA PRO A 128 8.73 -1.15 -11.04
C PRO A 128 8.41 -1.65 -9.62
N VAL A 129 9.15 -1.15 -8.63
CA VAL A 129 8.91 -1.44 -7.20
C VAL A 129 7.46 -1.16 -6.80
N LEU A 130 6.89 -0.02 -7.20
CA LEU A 130 5.54 0.36 -6.80
C LEU A 130 4.50 -0.55 -7.46
N ILE A 131 4.69 -0.91 -8.73
CA ILE A 131 3.84 -1.88 -9.44
C ILE A 131 3.84 -3.22 -8.69
N CYS A 132 5.02 -3.75 -8.40
CA CYS A 132 5.19 -5.04 -7.72
C CYS A 132 4.59 -5.00 -6.31
N LYS A 133 4.73 -3.88 -5.60
CA LYS A 133 4.15 -3.69 -4.27
C LYS A 133 2.64 -3.79 -4.28
N ILE A 134 1.97 -3.16 -5.24
CA ILE A 134 0.51 -3.26 -5.38
C ILE A 134 0.12 -4.69 -5.75
N ALA A 135 0.73 -5.27 -6.78
CA ALA A 135 0.44 -6.63 -7.21
C ALA A 135 0.61 -7.65 -6.06
N THR A 136 1.68 -7.50 -5.27
CA THR A 136 1.95 -8.33 -4.09
C THR A 136 0.93 -8.14 -2.99
N ALA A 137 0.47 -6.90 -2.73
CA ALA A 137 -0.57 -6.67 -1.74
C ALA A 137 -1.87 -7.41 -2.09
N TYR A 138 -2.29 -7.39 -3.37
CA TYR A 138 -3.49 -8.11 -3.83
C TYR A 138 -3.29 -9.63 -3.85
N ARG A 139 -2.08 -10.10 -4.23
CA ARG A 139 -1.69 -11.51 -4.11
C ARG A 139 -1.84 -12.00 -2.68
N LEU A 140 -1.24 -11.29 -1.72
CA LEU A 140 -1.23 -11.67 -0.31
C LEU A 140 -2.62 -11.53 0.34
N ALA A 141 -3.44 -10.61 -0.15
CA ALA A 141 -4.85 -10.53 0.23
C ALA A 141 -5.68 -11.72 -0.28
N GLY A 142 -5.18 -12.48 -1.27
CA GLY A 142 -5.98 -13.44 -2.02
C GLY A 142 -7.12 -12.78 -2.81
N HIS A 143 -6.98 -11.48 -3.13
CA HIS A 143 -8.03 -10.66 -3.74
C HIS A 143 -7.72 -10.39 -5.21
N ARG A 144 -8.46 -11.05 -6.11
CA ARG A 144 -8.30 -10.89 -7.55
C ARG A 144 -9.12 -9.69 -8.04
N HIS A 145 -8.45 -8.69 -8.61
CA HIS A 145 -9.09 -7.53 -9.24
C HIS A 145 -8.57 -7.30 -10.67
N ASP A 146 -9.22 -7.92 -11.65
CA ASP A 146 -8.74 -8.06 -13.03
C ASP A 146 -8.33 -6.74 -13.69
N ALA A 147 -9.17 -5.70 -13.59
CA ALA A 147 -8.90 -4.42 -14.21
C ALA A 147 -7.63 -3.74 -13.65
N LEU A 148 -7.39 -3.90 -12.35
CA LEU A 148 -6.21 -3.33 -11.69
C LEU A 148 -4.96 -4.09 -12.13
N LEU A 149 -5.02 -5.42 -12.10
CA LEU A 149 -3.90 -6.28 -12.47
C LEU A 149 -3.53 -6.09 -13.95
N GLN A 150 -4.52 -5.97 -14.84
CA GLN A 150 -4.31 -5.61 -16.25
C GLN A 150 -3.65 -4.23 -16.40
N ALA A 151 -4.10 -3.22 -15.65
CA ALA A 151 -3.50 -1.89 -15.71
C ALA A 151 -2.05 -1.88 -15.19
N LEU A 152 -1.74 -2.65 -14.13
CA LEU A 152 -0.39 -2.81 -13.62
C LEU A 152 0.53 -3.50 -14.64
N VAL A 153 0.04 -4.55 -15.30
CA VAL A 153 0.74 -5.24 -16.39
C VAL A 153 1.01 -4.25 -17.52
N HIS A 154 -0.01 -3.54 -18.00
CA HIS A 154 0.16 -2.55 -19.07
C HIS A 154 1.21 -1.49 -18.74
N GLN A 155 1.20 -0.97 -17.50
CA GLN A 155 2.21 -0.02 -17.02
C GLN A 155 3.61 -0.60 -16.97
N ALA A 156 3.73 -1.87 -16.61
CA ALA A 156 5.01 -2.56 -16.54
C ALA A 156 5.55 -2.89 -17.95
N GLU A 157 4.67 -3.23 -18.89
CA GLU A 157 4.97 -3.48 -20.32
C GLU A 157 5.61 -2.25 -20.97
N GLY A 158 5.04 -1.06 -20.70
CA GLY A 158 5.55 0.21 -21.20
C GLY A 158 6.94 0.60 -20.69
N GLN A 159 7.46 -0.09 -19.68
CA GLN A 159 8.77 0.19 -19.07
C GLN A 159 9.58 -1.08 -18.77
N ALA A 160 9.42 -2.14 -19.55
CA ALA A 160 10.09 -3.42 -19.29
C ALA A 160 11.62 -3.29 -19.12
N SER A 161 12.30 -2.37 -19.81
CA SER A 161 13.75 -2.19 -19.60
C SER A 161 14.14 -1.67 -18.21
N SER A 162 13.20 -1.17 -17.40
CA SER A 162 13.47 -0.59 -16.09
C SER A 162 13.34 -1.58 -14.93
N PHE A 163 12.72 -2.75 -15.12
CA PHE A 163 12.64 -3.73 -14.04
C PHE A 163 13.94 -4.50 -13.89
N THR A 164 14.20 -4.90 -12.66
CA THR A 164 15.14 -5.95 -12.32
C THR A 164 14.47 -7.33 -12.44
N LYS A 165 15.29 -8.38 -12.56
CA LYS A 165 14.80 -9.77 -12.61
C LYS A 165 13.93 -10.15 -11.39
N PRO A 166 14.28 -9.82 -10.13
CA PRO A 166 13.42 -10.12 -8.98
C PRO A 166 12.05 -9.44 -9.07
N GLU A 167 11.98 -8.19 -9.51
CA GLU A 167 10.70 -7.47 -9.64
C GLU A 167 9.79 -8.12 -10.69
N ALA A 168 10.36 -8.52 -11.84
CA ALA A 168 9.60 -9.24 -12.86
C ALA A 168 9.04 -10.57 -12.31
N GLN A 169 9.84 -11.31 -11.55
CA GLN A 169 9.43 -12.58 -10.92
C GLN A 169 8.33 -12.37 -9.86
N ASP A 170 8.44 -11.32 -9.04
CA ASP A 170 7.43 -11.00 -8.02
C ASP A 170 6.07 -10.67 -8.67
N LEU A 171 6.10 -9.92 -9.77
CA LEU A 171 4.90 -9.60 -10.54
C LEU A 171 4.29 -10.85 -11.19
N GLU A 172 5.10 -11.70 -11.83
CA GLU A 172 4.64 -12.97 -12.39
C GLU A 172 4.01 -13.87 -11.32
N LEU A 173 4.66 -14.01 -10.16
CA LEU A 173 4.14 -14.80 -9.04
C LEU A 173 2.79 -14.27 -8.54
N ALA A 174 2.61 -12.94 -8.51
CA ALA A 174 1.32 -12.31 -8.20
C ALA A 174 0.23 -12.68 -9.19
N LEU A 175 0.51 -12.61 -10.48
CA LEU A 175 -0.45 -12.96 -11.52
C LEU A 175 -0.80 -14.45 -11.48
N GLU A 176 0.19 -15.33 -11.32
CA GLU A 176 -0.03 -16.78 -11.25
C GLU A 176 -0.87 -17.19 -10.04
N SER A 177 -0.54 -16.65 -8.87
CA SER A 177 -1.28 -16.94 -7.63
C SER A 177 -2.76 -16.51 -7.70
N LEU A 178 -3.05 -15.49 -8.51
CA LEU A 178 -4.40 -14.97 -8.73
C LEU A 178 -5.08 -15.59 -9.96
N GLY A 179 -4.49 -16.62 -10.58
CA GLY A 179 -5.06 -17.33 -11.72
C GLY A 179 -5.03 -16.53 -13.03
N MET A 180 -4.12 -15.58 -13.16
CA MET A 180 -3.90 -14.73 -14.35
C MET A 180 -2.63 -15.11 -15.12
N SER A 181 -2.24 -16.39 -15.06
CA SER A 181 -1.02 -16.91 -15.69
C SER A 181 -0.94 -16.63 -17.19
N GLU A 182 -2.06 -16.50 -17.89
CA GLU A 182 -2.09 -16.16 -19.33
C GLU A 182 -1.48 -14.78 -19.62
N MET A 183 -1.66 -13.82 -18.70
CA MET A 183 -1.09 -12.48 -18.85
C MET A 183 0.41 -12.47 -18.59
N GLY A 184 0.91 -13.30 -17.66
CA GLY A 184 2.36 -13.47 -17.42
C GLY A 184 3.08 -14.28 -18.51
N ARG A 185 2.37 -15.11 -19.29
CA ARG A 185 3.00 -15.95 -20.32
C ARG A 185 3.48 -15.19 -21.55
N GLY A 186 2.79 -14.11 -21.96
CA GLY A 186 3.24 -13.25 -23.07
C GLY A 186 4.51 -12.45 -22.75
N TRP A 187 4.80 -12.27 -21.46
CA TRP A 187 5.92 -11.50 -20.92
C TRP A 187 7.24 -12.25 -20.89
N ASN A 188 7.20 -13.58 -20.85
CA ASN A 188 8.39 -14.42 -20.85
C ASN A 188 9.30 -14.13 -22.06
N ALA A 189 8.75 -13.74 -23.23
CA ALA A 189 9.56 -13.39 -24.40
C ALA A 189 10.33 -12.07 -24.26
N VAL A 190 9.81 -11.12 -23.47
CA VAL A 190 10.45 -9.82 -23.19
C VAL A 190 11.59 -9.99 -22.17
N TRP A 191 11.40 -10.87 -21.17
CA TRP A 191 12.37 -11.11 -20.08
C TRP A 191 13.34 -12.27 -20.31
N GLN A 192 13.11 -13.11 -21.33
CA GLN A 192 14.06 -14.11 -21.83
C GLN A 192 15.11 -13.53 -22.79
N MET A 193 15.04 -12.24 -23.13
CA MET A 193 16.19 -11.57 -23.72
C MET A 193 17.36 -11.59 -22.73
N PRO A 194 18.59 -11.86 -23.18
CA PRO A 194 19.74 -11.86 -22.31
C PRO A 194 19.85 -10.46 -21.72
N TRP A 195 19.53 -10.33 -20.43
CA TRP A 195 19.85 -9.16 -19.63
C TRP A 195 21.26 -8.75 -20.00
N SER A 196 21.39 -7.62 -20.69
CA SER A 196 22.68 -7.13 -21.14
C SER A 196 23.53 -6.95 -19.90
N VAL A 197 24.46 -7.88 -19.71
CA VAL A 197 25.60 -7.69 -18.84
C VAL A 197 26.36 -6.51 -19.42
N GLY A 198 26.29 -5.36 -18.75
CA GLY A 198 27.02 -4.14 -19.11
C GLY A 198 26.21 -2.90 -18.72
N SER A 199 26.73 -1.96 -17.93
CA SER A 199 28.08 -1.77 -17.38
C SER A 199 27.98 -0.96 -16.09
#